data_AF-A0A318KD22-F1
#
_entry.id   AF-A0A318KD22-F1
#
_cell.length_a   1.000
_cell.length_b   1.000
_cell.length_c   1.000
_cell.angle_alpha   90.00
_cell.angle_beta   90.00
_cell.angle_gamma   90.00
#
_symmetry.space_group_name_H-M   'P 1'
#
loop_
_entity.id
_entity.type
_entity.pdbx_description
1 polymer ?
#
loop_
_entity_poly.entity_id
_entity_poly.type
_entity_poly.pdbx_seq_one_letter_code
_entity_poly.pdbx_strand_id
1 'polypeptide(L)'
;MNGLGALRVGILLAAVVVAGSACGAGDSGAPSREGPAASSSRVGATASSSVPSTQATTVVPQGNPSSSPATEVLGTAVIRTRTLSGTPVPNVPVRLSQVQPCDAASRDISPDAKEVLHREATTDGSGVARFSVPLGCYYFGLGTPPPGATPVPEGMHSLFLVRAGEPVSGELRFQEPLSPHCAAATIVHDLDDIGELTSYNAKVSECDGAWAVIVWDIHGDSQRIVRHAADGWATYVVFPHDICWSKAAADGVPARLRPYFSC
;
A
#
# COMPACT_ATOMS: atom_id res chain seq x y z
N MET A 1 -43.30 49.28 4.89
CA MET A 1 -42.89 50.62 4.41
C MET A 1 -41.39 50.59 4.18
N ASN A 2 -41.01 50.73 2.90
CA ASN A 2 -39.75 51.22 2.31
C ASN A 2 -38.41 50.55 2.78
N GLY A 3 -37.51 50.11 1.90
CA GLY A 3 -37.32 50.56 0.52
C GLY A 3 -36.43 49.64 -0.33
N LEU A 4 -36.62 49.87 -1.63
CA LEU A 4 -35.89 49.35 -2.78
C LEU A 4 -34.39 49.68 -2.71
N GLY A 5 -33.59 48.76 -3.25
CA GLY A 5 -32.20 49.02 -3.64
C GLY A 5 -31.75 48.01 -4.70
N ALA A 6 -32.27 48.16 -5.92
CA ALA A 6 -31.78 47.44 -7.08
C ALA A 6 -30.48 48.10 -7.58
N LEU A 7 -29.41 47.32 -7.79
CA LEU A 7 -28.29 47.73 -8.62
C LEU A 7 -28.00 46.64 -9.66
N ARG A 8 -28.24 46.99 -10.93
CA ARG A 8 -27.86 46.25 -12.14
C ARG A 8 -26.51 46.78 -12.62
N VAL A 9 -25.52 45.92 -12.82
CA VAL A 9 -24.38 46.08 -13.76
C VAL A 9 -23.83 44.66 -13.95
N GLY A 10 -23.55 44.09 -15.12
CA GLY A 10 -23.54 44.51 -16.51
C GLY A 10 -22.81 43.37 -17.24
N ILE A 11 -23.52 42.66 -18.11
CA ILE A 11 -23.00 41.54 -18.92
C ILE A 11 -22.04 42.11 -19.96
N LEU A 12 -20.82 41.58 -20.02
CA LEU A 12 -19.91 41.79 -21.15
C LEU A 12 -19.55 40.42 -21.75
N LEU A 13 -20.28 40.10 -22.83
CA LEU A 13 -19.89 39.11 -23.83
C LEU A 13 -18.68 39.63 -24.60
N ALA A 14 -17.60 38.85 -24.65
CA ALA A 14 -16.59 38.96 -25.69
C ALA A 14 -16.46 37.59 -26.36
N ALA A 15 -16.80 37.57 -27.65
CA ALA A 15 -16.71 36.45 -28.55
C ALA A 15 -15.39 36.46 -29.33
N VAL A 16 -15.23 35.43 -30.17
CA VAL A 16 -14.32 35.30 -31.33
C VAL A 16 -12.88 34.87 -30.94
N VAL A 17 -12.17 33.93 -31.58
CA VAL A 17 -12.18 33.37 -32.95
C VAL A 17 -11.69 31.91 -32.92
N VAL A 18 -12.38 31.04 -33.67
CA VAL A 18 -11.90 29.70 -34.09
C VAL A 18 -11.05 29.86 -35.35
N ALA A 19 -9.85 29.30 -35.36
CA ALA A 19 -9.09 29.04 -36.58
C ALA A 19 -8.44 27.65 -36.50
N GLY A 20 -8.84 26.75 -37.40
CA GLY A 20 -8.29 25.41 -37.53
C GLY A 20 -7.25 25.29 -38.65
N SER A 21 -6.43 24.25 -38.58
CA SER A 21 -5.72 23.56 -39.69
C SER A 21 -5.13 22.27 -39.08
N ALA A 22 -5.71 21.09 -39.26
CA ALA A 22 -5.66 20.18 -40.42
C ALA A 22 -4.31 19.45 -40.63
N CYS A 23 -4.35 18.15 -40.31
CA CYS A 23 -3.77 16.94 -40.94
C CYS A 23 -2.27 16.81 -41.29
N GLY A 24 -1.70 15.67 -40.84
CA GLY A 24 -0.55 15.01 -41.45
C GLY A 24 -0.27 13.65 -40.81
N ALA A 25 -0.64 12.56 -41.49
CA ALA A 25 -0.52 11.16 -41.07
C ALA A 25 0.70 10.46 -41.72
N GLY A 26 1.11 9.33 -41.12
CA GLY A 26 1.96 8.28 -41.71
C GLY A 26 3.27 8.04 -40.94
N ASP A 27 3.75 6.82 -40.73
CA ASP A 27 3.21 5.49 -40.99
C ASP A 27 4.06 4.46 -40.21
N SER A 28 3.58 3.23 -40.21
CA SER A 28 3.90 2.09 -39.35
C SER A 28 5.32 1.52 -39.49
N GLY A 29 5.94 1.16 -38.36
CA GLY A 29 7.16 0.34 -38.31
C GLY A 29 6.96 -0.89 -37.42
N ALA A 30 6.88 -2.07 -38.04
CA ALA A 30 6.92 -3.37 -37.36
C ALA A 30 8.29 -4.03 -37.57
N PRO A 31 8.81 -4.75 -36.55
CA PRO A 31 9.74 -5.84 -36.82
C PRO A 31 9.24 -7.19 -36.26
N SER A 32 9.57 -8.20 -37.06
CA SER A 32 9.39 -9.64 -36.94
C SER A 32 9.99 -10.30 -35.68
N ARG A 33 9.44 -11.47 -35.30
CA ARG A 33 10.17 -12.70 -34.89
C ARG A 33 9.18 -13.85 -34.66
N GLU A 34 9.19 -14.88 -35.51
CA GLU A 34 9.86 -16.20 -35.33
C GLU A 34 9.33 -17.03 -34.13
N GLY A 35 8.68 -18.17 -34.44
CA GLY A 35 8.53 -19.33 -33.53
C GLY A 35 9.82 -20.19 -33.48
N PRO A 36 9.81 -21.47 -33.04
CA PRO A 36 8.67 -22.37 -32.82
C PRO A 36 8.72 -23.33 -31.57
N ALA A 37 7.60 -24.04 -31.37
CA ALA A 37 7.37 -25.45 -30.97
C ALA A 37 8.02 -26.14 -29.73
N ALA A 38 7.15 -26.78 -28.92
CA ALA A 38 7.21 -28.20 -28.48
C ALA A 38 5.91 -28.54 -27.70
N SER A 39 4.99 -29.35 -28.23
CA SER A 39 4.92 -30.83 -28.29
C SER A 39 4.18 -31.48 -27.11
N SER A 40 3.15 -32.24 -27.50
CA SER A 40 2.17 -33.01 -26.72
C SER A 40 2.72 -34.34 -26.19
N SER A 41 2.13 -34.87 -25.10
CA SER A 41 1.65 -36.27 -25.00
C SER A 41 1.10 -36.62 -23.60
N ARG A 42 -0.18 -37.01 -23.52
CA ARG A 42 -0.72 -37.86 -22.43
C ARG A 42 -1.80 -38.77 -23.01
N VAL A 43 -1.50 -40.05 -23.22
CA VAL A 43 -2.48 -41.14 -23.23
C VAL A 43 -1.83 -42.44 -22.77
N GLY A 44 -2.53 -43.14 -21.88
CA GLY A 44 -2.54 -44.61 -21.80
C GLY A 44 -1.66 -45.23 -20.72
N ALA A 45 -2.24 -45.83 -19.68
CA ALA A 45 -2.81 -47.19 -19.75
C ALA A 45 -3.13 -47.72 -18.33
N THR A 46 -4.29 -48.37 -18.26
CA THR A 46 -4.83 -49.22 -17.19
C THR A 46 -4.00 -50.47 -16.91
N ALA A 47 -3.96 -50.93 -15.65
CA ALA A 47 -3.96 -52.35 -15.32
C ALA A 47 -4.48 -52.58 -13.88
N SER A 48 -5.58 -53.35 -13.78
CA SER A 48 -6.03 -54.04 -12.56
C SER A 48 -5.59 -55.51 -12.64
N SER A 49 -5.15 -56.11 -11.53
CA SER A 49 -5.43 -57.53 -11.18
C SER A 49 -4.90 -57.92 -9.79
N SER A 50 -5.87 -58.13 -8.89
CA SER A 50 -6.12 -59.28 -7.98
C SER A 50 -5.05 -60.04 -7.15
N VAL A 51 -5.21 -59.98 -5.80
CA VAL A 51 -5.47 -61.02 -4.74
C VAL A 51 -4.42 -62.16 -4.55
N PRO A 52 -3.97 -62.62 -3.34
CA PRO A 52 -4.82 -63.04 -2.20
C PRO A 52 -4.39 -62.83 -0.73
N SER A 53 -5.40 -63.05 0.11
CA SER A 53 -5.53 -63.07 1.58
C SER A 53 -4.43 -63.82 2.35
N THR A 54 -3.97 -63.23 3.46
CA THR A 54 -3.31 -63.95 4.56
C THR A 54 -3.70 -63.35 5.91
N GLN A 55 -4.55 -64.10 6.62
CA GLN A 55 -4.72 -64.23 8.08
C GLN A 55 -4.36 -63.03 8.99
N ALA A 56 -5.40 -62.42 9.56
CA ALA A 56 -5.30 -61.53 10.71
C ALA A 56 -4.95 -62.32 11.98
N THR A 57 -3.75 -62.12 12.50
CA THR A 57 -3.41 -62.45 13.89
C THR A 57 -3.53 -61.20 14.73
N THR A 58 -4.44 -61.25 15.71
CA THR A 58 -4.63 -60.21 16.72
C THR A 58 -3.38 -60.09 17.59
N VAL A 59 -2.54 -59.10 17.29
CA VAL A 59 -1.57 -58.57 18.26
C VAL A 59 -2.22 -57.34 18.87
N VAL A 60 -2.58 -57.42 20.15
CA VAL A 60 -2.96 -56.25 20.96
C VAL A 60 -1.66 -55.51 21.29
N PRO A 61 -1.40 -54.30 20.77
CA PRO A 61 -0.32 -53.49 21.30
C PRO A 61 -0.84 -52.88 22.61
N GLN A 62 -0.24 -53.39 23.68
CA GLN A 62 -0.13 -52.80 25.00
C GLN A 62 -0.19 -51.27 24.93
N GLY A 63 -1.17 -50.68 25.61
CA GLY A 63 -1.41 -49.24 25.59
C GLY A 63 -0.12 -48.46 25.87
N ASN A 64 0.31 -47.67 24.88
CA ASN A 64 1.16 -46.53 25.15
C ASN A 64 0.46 -45.70 26.24
N PRO A 65 1.14 -45.31 27.34
CA PRO A 65 0.64 -44.22 28.14
C PRO A 65 0.49 -43.03 27.20
N SER A 66 -0.76 -42.63 27.00
CA SER A 66 -1.15 -41.39 26.35
C SER A 66 -0.22 -40.29 26.87
N SER A 67 0.72 -39.84 26.02
CA SER A 67 1.51 -38.65 26.30
C SER A 67 0.52 -37.49 26.31
N SER A 68 -0.02 -37.22 27.50
CA SER A 68 -0.72 -36.00 27.82
C SER A 68 0.06 -34.85 27.18
N PRO A 69 -0.57 -33.97 26.36
CA PRO A 69 0.17 -32.86 25.78
C PRO A 69 0.74 -32.07 26.94
N ALA A 70 2.07 -31.96 27.00
CA ALA A 70 2.73 -31.09 27.94
C ALA A 70 2.04 -29.73 27.81
N THR A 71 1.46 -29.23 28.91
CA THR A 71 0.80 -27.94 28.92
C THR A 71 1.85 -26.89 28.58
N GLU A 72 1.95 -26.53 27.30
CA GLU A 72 2.85 -25.48 26.86
C GLU A 72 2.44 -24.20 27.55
N VAL A 73 3.40 -23.62 28.28
CA VAL A 73 3.19 -22.35 28.97
C VAL A 73 3.13 -21.26 27.89
N LEU A 74 1.96 -20.64 27.75
CA LEU A 74 1.71 -19.62 26.72
C LEU A 74 2.05 -18.21 27.23
N GLY A 75 2.73 -17.44 26.37
CA GLY A 75 2.90 -16.00 26.50
C GLY A 75 1.97 -15.24 25.57
N THR A 76 1.99 -13.90 25.67
CA THR A 76 1.22 -13.02 24.79
C THR A 76 2.18 -12.14 24.00
N ALA A 77 2.17 -12.27 22.67
CA ALA A 77 2.86 -11.34 21.77
C ALA A 77 1.85 -10.34 21.19
N VAL A 78 2.24 -9.07 21.16
CA VAL A 78 1.40 -7.96 20.66
C VAL A 78 2.15 -7.22 19.56
N ILE A 79 1.68 -7.28 18.33
CA ILE A 79 2.23 -6.52 17.21
C ILE A 79 1.40 -5.27 17.00
N ARG A 80 2.05 -4.11 16.98
CA ARG A 80 1.43 -2.80 16.78
C ARG A 80 1.82 -2.24 15.42
N THR A 81 0.87 -1.62 14.74
CA THR A 81 1.07 -0.98 13.45
C THR A 81 0.69 0.49 13.56
N ARG A 82 1.66 1.38 13.32
CA ARG A 82 1.48 2.83 13.46
C ARG A 82 2.15 3.59 12.34
N THR A 83 1.63 4.77 12.01
CA THR A 83 2.35 5.72 11.16
C THR A 83 3.51 6.35 11.95
N LEU A 84 4.41 7.05 11.27
CA LEU A 84 5.49 7.81 11.91
C LEU A 84 5.00 8.88 12.92
N SER A 85 3.75 9.35 12.78
CA SER A 85 3.12 10.29 13.72
C SER A 85 2.45 9.59 14.91
N GLY A 86 2.41 8.25 14.92
CA GLY A 86 1.80 7.44 15.95
C GLY A 86 0.35 7.05 15.70
N THR A 87 -0.24 7.43 14.55
CA THR A 87 -1.62 7.05 14.19
C THR A 87 -1.72 5.54 13.96
N PRO A 88 -2.70 4.84 14.56
CA PRO A 88 -2.90 3.42 14.31
C PRO A 88 -3.22 3.08 12.84
N VAL A 89 -2.62 2.02 12.31
CA VAL A 89 -2.90 1.51 10.96
C VAL A 89 -3.63 0.17 11.04
N PRO A 90 -4.96 0.11 10.82
CA PRO A 90 -5.74 -1.11 10.96
C PRO A 90 -5.62 -2.01 9.71
N ASN A 91 -6.15 -3.24 9.81
CA ASN A 91 -6.27 -4.19 8.70
C ASN A 91 -4.93 -4.58 8.06
N VAL A 92 -3.85 -4.54 8.82
CA VAL A 92 -2.52 -4.93 8.36
C VAL A 92 -2.30 -6.42 8.65
N PRO A 93 -2.07 -7.26 7.63
CA PRO A 93 -1.63 -8.63 7.84
C PRO A 93 -0.22 -8.64 8.45
N VAL A 94 -0.06 -9.34 9.57
CA VAL A 94 1.22 -9.50 10.27
C VAL A 94 1.53 -10.98 10.45
N ARG A 95 2.83 -11.29 10.41
CA ARG A 95 3.37 -12.65 10.54
C ARG A 95 4.26 -12.73 11.78
N LEU A 96 4.18 -13.86 12.48
CA LEU A 96 4.95 -14.17 13.66
C LEU A 96 5.52 -15.59 13.53
N SER A 97 6.85 -15.69 13.54
CA SER A 97 7.58 -16.94 13.32
C SER A 97 8.44 -17.27 14.52
N GLN A 98 8.18 -18.40 15.19
CA GLN A 98 9.06 -18.90 16.25
C GLN A 98 10.28 -19.57 15.63
N VAL A 99 11.45 -19.33 16.22
CA VAL A 99 12.71 -19.91 15.76
C VAL A 99 13.46 -20.66 16.85
N GLN A 100 14.17 -21.72 16.46
CA GLN A 100 15.02 -22.53 17.33
C GLN A 100 16.30 -22.98 16.58
N PRO A 101 17.46 -23.12 17.25
CA PRO A 101 17.68 -22.85 18.67
C PRO A 101 17.71 -21.35 18.99
N CYS A 102 17.32 -20.99 20.21
CA CYS A 102 17.39 -19.62 20.70
C CYS A 102 17.50 -19.56 22.23
N ASP A 103 18.05 -18.47 22.76
CA ASP A 103 18.05 -18.15 24.18
C ASP A 103 17.21 -16.88 24.42
N ALA A 104 15.94 -17.07 24.80
CA ALA A 104 15.03 -15.95 25.05
C ALA A 104 15.42 -15.11 26.27
N ALA A 105 16.10 -15.70 27.27
CA ALA A 105 16.50 -14.98 28.47
C ALA A 105 17.66 -14.02 28.18
N SER A 106 18.62 -14.46 27.37
CA SER A 106 19.73 -13.63 26.88
C SER A 106 19.37 -12.78 25.65
N ARG A 107 18.15 -12.94 25.12
CA ARG A 107 17.65 -12.27 23.91
C ARG A 107 18.53 -12.55 22.68
N ASP A 108 18.95 -13.80 22.55
CA ASP A 108 19.84 -14.25 21.48
C ASP A 108 19.14 -15.28 20.59
N ILE A 109 19.26 -15.08 19.27
CA ILE A 109 18.77 -16.00 18.26
C ILE A 109 20.00 -16.47 17.49
N SER A 110 20.24 -17.77 17.54
CA SER A 110 21.40 -18.36 16.86
C SER A 110 21.31 -18.10 15.34
N PRO A 111 22.42 -17.85 14.64
CA PRO A 111 22.42 -17.64 13.19
C PRO A 111 21.99 -18.88 12.39
N ASP A 112 22.02 -20.08 12.98
CA ASP A 112 21.53 -21.32 12.38
C ASP A 112 20.07 -21.65 12.77
N ALA A 113 19.38 -20.73 13.46
CA ALA A 113 18.01 -20.93 13.89
C ALA A 113 17.06 -21.09 12.71
N LYS A 114 16.14 -22.05 12.85
CA LYS A 114 15.12 -22.37 11.86
C LYS A 114 13.74 -22.08 12.41
N GLU A 115 12.83 -21.72 11.51
CA GLU A 115 11.42 -21.58 11.85
C GLU A 115 10.84 -22.93 12.28
N VAL A 116 10.17 -22.94 13.43
CA VAL A 116 9.47 -24.11 13.98
C VAL A 116 7.97 -23.89 14.09
N LEU A 117 7.54 -22.63 14.11
CA LEU A 117 6.13 -22.25 14.20
C LEU A 117 5.87 -21.00 13.38
N HIS A 118 4.79 -21.00 12.62
CA HIS A 118 4.30 -19.83 11.90
C HIS A 118 2.88 -19.47 12.33
N ARG A 119 2.62 -18.18 12.49
CA ARG A 119 1.30 -17.62 12.79
C ARG A 119 1.09 -16.33 12.01
N GLU A 120 -0.16 -16.11 11.62
CA GLU A 120 -0.58 -14.88 10.97
C GLU A 120 -1.79 -14.30 11.70
N ALA A 121 -1.92 -12.98 11.69
CA ALA A 121 -3.10 -12.28 12.16
C ALA A 121 -3.24 -10.95 11.40
N THR A 122 -4.40 -10.33 11.50
CA THR A 122 -4.64 -9.00 10.95
C THR A 122 -4.86 -8.03 12.10
N THR A 123 -4.28 -6.83 12.03
CA THR A 123 -4.46 -5.82 13.07
C THR A 123 -5.91 -5.30 13.11
N ASP A 124 -6.41 -5.07 14.32
CA ASP A 124 -7.73 -4.51 14.57
C ASP A 124 -7.81 -3.00 14.31
N GLY A 125 -8.96 -2.38 14.59
CA GLY A 125 -9.19 -0.93 14.45
C GLY A 125 -8.22 -0.05 15.27
N SER A 126 -7.55 -0.61 16.27
CA SER A 126 -6.53 0.07 17.08
C SER A 126 -5.10 -0.17 16.57
N GLY A 127 -4.95 -0.82 15.41
CA GLY A 127 -3.65 -1.17 14.84
C GLY A 127 -2.94 -2.24 15.65
N VAL A 128 -3.67 -3.17 16.28
CA VAL A 128 -3.09 -4.19 17.16
C VAL A 128 -3.46 -5.60 16.70
N ALA A 129 -2.47 -6.49 16.64
CA ALA A 129 -2.66 -7.93 16.52
C ALA A 129 -2.09 -8.62 17.76
N ARG A 130 -2.84 -9.58 18.31
CA ARG A 130 -2.47 -10.32 19.53
C ARG A 130 -2.34 -11.80 19.22
N PHE A 131 -1.26 -12.40 19.73
CA PHE A 131 -0.97 -13.81 19.57
C PHE A 131 -0.80 -14.46 20.94
N SER A 132 -1.45 -15.62 21.13
CA SER A 132 -1.17 -16.53 22.24
C SER A 132 -0.27 -17.64 21.71
N VAL A 133 1.00 -17.64 22.13
CA VAL A 133 2.05 -18.52 21.59
C VAL A 133 2.95 -19.03 22.71
N PRO A 134 3.67 -20.14 22.51
CA PRO A 134 4.64 -20.63 23.48
C PRO A 134 5.69 -19.57 23.86
N LEU A 135 6.38 -19.78 24.98
CA LEU A 135 7.56 -18.98 25.30
C LEU A 135 8.70 -19.29 24.31
N GLY A 136 9.53 -18.28 24.02
CA GLY A 136 10.64 -18.42 23.07
C GLY A 136 10.96 -17.14 22.30
N CYS A 137 11.74 -17.30 21.24
CA CYS A 137 12.17 -16.21 20.37
C CYS A 137 11.41 -16.23 19.06
N TYR A 138 11.04 -15.04 18.60
CA TYR A 138 10.20 -14.86 17.44
C TYR A 138 10.78 -13.79 16.53
N TYR A 139 10.68 -14.01 15.22
CA TYR A 139 10.70 -12.94 14.25
C TYR A 139 9.28 -12.51 13.94
N PHE A 140 9.08 -11.22 13.71
CA PHE A 140 7.81 -10.71 13.24
C PHE A 140 8.02 -9.75 12.07
N GLY A 141 6.99 -9.63 11.25
CA GLY A 141 7.04 -8.77 10.10
C GLY A 141 5.68 -8.63 9.44
N LEU A 142 5.67 -7.91 8.34
CA LEU A 142 4.47 -7.71 7.54
C LEU A 142 4.17 -8.95 6.70
N GLY A 143 2.88 -9.24 6.55
CA GLY A 143 2.33 -10.00 5.43
C GLY A 143 2.40 -9.20 4.15
N THR A 144 1.41 -9.37 3.29
CA THR A 144 1.17 -8.45 2.18
C THR A 144 0.59 -7.15 2.73
N PRO A 145 1.25 -5.99 2.57
CA PRO A 145 0.72 -4.72 3.06
C PRO A 145 -0.65 -4.41 2.41
N PRO A 146 -1.60 -3.83 3.16
CA PRO A 146 -2.87 -3.41 2.57
C PRO A 146 -2.66 -2.26 1.58
N PRO A 147 -3.52 -2.10 0.56
CA PRO A 147 -3.45 -0.98 -0.38
C PRO A 147 -3.44 0.36 0.35
N GLY A 148 -2.57 1.28 -0.08
CA GLY A 148 -2.45 2.62 0.51
C GLY A 148 -1.61 2.69 1.79
N ALA A 149 -1.20 1.57 2.37
CA ALA A 149 -0.25 1.55 3.47
C ALA A 149 1.17 1.33 2.92
N THR A 150 2.05 2.32 3.10
CA THR A 150 3.46 2.18 2.75
C THR A 150 4.25 1.84 4.02
N PRO A 151 4.97 0.71 4.06
CA PRO A 151 5.78 0.33 5.22
C PRO A 151 7.16 1.00 5.22
N VAL A 152 7.70 1.24 6.41
CA VAL A 152 9.09 1.72 6.58
C VAL A 152 10.03 0.51 6.61
N PRO A 153 11.10 0.47 5.77
CA PRO A 153 12.08 -0.61 5.82
C PRO A 153 12.94 -0.51 7.08
N GLU A 154 12.66 -1.34 8.08
CA GLU A 154 13.34 -1.30 9.39
C GLU A 154 14.19 -2.54 9.69
N GLY A 155 14.34 -3.40 8.69
CA GLY A 155 15.07 -4.65 8.83
C GLY A 155 14.24 -5.72 9.54
N MET A 156 14.94 -6.68 10.13
CA MET A 156 14.34 -7.85 10.76
C MET A 156 14.00 -7.56 12.22
N HIS A 157 12.73 -7.74 12.60
CA HIS A 157 12.27 -7.46 13.94
C HIS A 157 12.12 -8.74 14.77
N SER A 158 12.53 -8.69 16.05
CA SER A 158 12.48 -9.83 16.96
C SER A 158 11.72 -9.54 18.26
N LEU A 159 11.15 -10.60 18.85
CA LEU A 159 10.48 -10.60 20.16
C LEU A 159 10.95 -11.80 20.98
N PHE A 160 11.05 -11.58 22.30
CA PHE A 160 11.51 -12.59 23.25
C PHE A 160 10.48 -12.74 24.36
N LEU A 161 9.77 -13.86 24.36
CA LEU A 161 8.75 -14.19 25.34
C LEU A 161 9.37 -15.08 26.41
N VAL A 162 9.63 -14.52 27.58
CA VAL A 162 10.31 -15.19 28.70
C VAL A 162 9.38 -15.58 29.85
N ARG A 163 8.20 -14.95 29.94
CA ARG A 163 7.23 -15.19 31.02
C ARG A 163 5.82 -15.32 30.46
N ALA A 164 5.05 -16.24 31.02
CA ALA A 164 3.62 -16.32 30.75
C ALA A 164 2.87 -15.13 31.33
N GLY A 165 1.80 -14.73 30.65
CA GLY A 165 0.91 -13.65 31.09
C GLY A 165 1.46 -12.22 30.96
N GLU A 166 2.77 -12.04 30.73
CA GLU A 166 3.36 -10.73 30.44
C GLU A 166 3.31 -10.46 28.92
N PRO A 167 2.57 -9.44 28.45
CA PRO A 167 2.49 -9.14 27.04
C PRO A 167 3.78 -8.46 26.56
N VAL A 168 4.46 -9.06 25.58
CA VAL A 168 5.62 -8.46 24.92
C VAL A 168 5.16 -7.80 23.62
N SER A 169 5.54 -6.54 23.41
CA SER A 169 5.10 -5.75 22.25
C SER A 169 6.22 -5.54 21.22
N GLY A 170 5.88 -5.70 19.95
CA GLY A 170 6.66 -5.25 18.80
C GLY A 170 5.90 -4.19 18.00
N GLU A 171 6.62 -3.39 17.22
CA GLU A 171 6.03 -2.32 16.41
C GLU A 171 6.53 -2.38 14.97
N LEU A 172 5.62 -2.16 14.02
CA LEU A 172 5.87 -2.00 12.60
C LEU A 172 5.39 -0.60 12.21
N ARG A 173 6.27 0.20 11.60
CA ARG A 173 5.96 1.58 11.24
C ARG A 173 5.63 1.75 9.77
N PHE A 174 4.77 2.72 9.49
CA PHE A 174 4.28 3.07 8.16
C PHE A 174 4.50 4.55 7.89
N GLN A 175 4.66 4.93 6.62
CA GLN A 175 4.51 6.34 6.26
C GLN A 175 3.07 6.79 6.54
N GLU A 176 2.89 8.10 6.73
CA GLU A 176 1.54 8.67 6.85
C GLU A 176 0.79 8.42 5.53
N PRO A 177 -0.48 7.97 5.56
CA PRO A 177 -1.28 7.92 4.34
C PRO A 177 -1.30 9.31 3.72
N LEU A 178 -1.12 9.37 2.40
CA LEU A 178 -1.39 10.59 1.66
C LEU A 178 -2.83 11.02 1.98
N SER A 179 -3.03 12.30 2.28
CA SER A 179 -4.38 12.82 2.49
C SER A 179 -5.27 12.41 1.32
N PRO A 180 -6.56 12.06 1.52
CA PRO A 180 -7.44 11.63 0.43
C PRO A 180 -7.47 12.61 -0.75
N HIS A 181 -7.34 13.91 -0.46
CA HIS A 181 -7.20 14.97 -1.45
C HIS A 181 -5.94 14.82 -2.33
N CYS A 182 -4.92 14.11 -1.90
CA CYS A 182 -3.68 13.89 -2.66
C CYS A 182 -3.64 12.58 -3.43
N ALA A 183 -4.74 11.83 -3.48
CA ALA A 183 -4.85 10.71 -4.41
C ALA A 183 -4.96 11.24 -5.84
N ALA A 184 -4.06 10.79 -6.74
CA ALA A 184 -4.05 11.23 -8.14
C ALA A 184 -5.41 11.03 -8.82
N ALA A 185 -6.09 9.90 -8.54
CA ALA A 185 -7.41 9.61 -9.09
C ALA A 185 -8.49 10.61 -8.62
N THR A 186 -8.44 11.05 -7.37
CA THR A 186 -9.36 12.06 -6.81
C THR A 186 -9.08 13.42 -7.45
N ILE A 187 -7.81 13.83 -7.51
CA ILE A 187 -7.42 15.10 -8.15
C ILE A 187 -7.85 15.13 -9.62
N VAL A 188 -7.58 14.06 -10.39
CA VAL A 188 -7.95 14.00 -11.82
C VAL A 188 -9.46 14.01 -12.03
N HIS A 189 -10.22 13.31 -11.19
CA HIS A 189 -11.68 13.32 -11.26
C HIS A 189 -12.26 14.71 -10.98
N ASP A 190 -11.69 15.43 -10.01
CA ASP A 190 -12.25 16.71 -9.55
C ASP A 190 -11.72 17.94 -10.32
N LEU A 191 -10.59 17.82 -11.04
CA LEU A 191 -9.99 18.87 -11.88
C LEU A 191 -10.75 19.13 -13.20
N ASP A 192 -12.04 18.83 -13.24
CA ASP A 192 -12.92 18.83 -14.42
C ASP A 192 -12.49 19.87 -15.50
N ASP A 193 -12.13 19.36 -16.68
CA ASP A 193 -11.71 20.11 -17.89
C ASP A 193 -10.30 20.76 -17.91
N ILE A 194 -9.24 19.95 -17.79
CA ILE A 194 -7.84 20.32 -18.11
C ILE A 194 -7.39 19.90 -19.53
N GLY A 195 -8.32 19.76 -20.47
CA GLY A 195 -8.05 19.26 -21.84
C GLY A 195 -7.96 17.72 -21.92
N GLU A 196 -7.20 17.18 -22.89
CA GLU A 196 -7.11 15.73 -23.16
C GLU A 196 -6.31 14.91 -22.12
N LEU A 197 -5.89 15.53 -21.01
CA LEU A 197 -5.03 14.93 -19.98
C LEU A 197 -5.72 13.82 -19.18
N THR A 198 -7.05 13.80 -19.13
CA THR A 198 -7.85 12.77 -18.42
C THR A 198 -7.65 11.36 -18.96
N SER A 199 -7.15 11.23 -20.19
CA SER A 199 -6.86 9.94 -20.84
C SER A 199 -5.49 9.34 -20.45
N TYR A 200 -4.66 10.07 -19.70
CA TYR A 200 -3.32 9.66 -19.33
C TYR A 200 -3.19 9.38 -17.83
N ASN A 201 -2.26 8.48 -17.48
CA ASN A 201 -1.99 8.16 -16.09
C ASN A 201 -1.33 9.34 -15.38
N ALA A 202 -1.95 9.80 -14.29
CA ALA A 202 -1.40 10.84 -13.44
C ALA A 202 -0.66 10.26 -12.23
N LYS A 203 0.35 10.99 -11.77
CA LYS A 203 1.10 10.71 -10.54
C LYS A 203 1.22 11.98 -9.72
N VAL A 204 1.05 11.87 -8.41
CA VAL A 204 1.33 12.95 -7.46
C VAL A 204 2.74 12.75 -6.93
N SER A 205 3.64 13.70 -7.21
CA SER A 205 5.03 13.67 -6.75
C SER A 205 5.20 14.31 -5.38
N GLU A 206 4.40 15.33 -5.08
CA GLU A 206 4.38 16.01 -3.78
C GLU A 206 2.97 16.35 -3.33
N CYS A 207 2.73 16.32 -2.02
CA CYS A 207 1.47 16.70 -1.39
C CYS A 207 1.75 17.45 -0.08
N ASP A 208 0.99 18.51 0.18
CA ASP A 208 0.96 19.23 1.46
C ASP A 208 -0.43 19.76 1.79
N GLY A 209 -1.15 19.07 2.68
CA GLY A 209 -2.49 19.48 3.08
C GLY A 209 -3.40 19.61 1.85
N ALA A 210 -3.71 20.85 1.47
CA ALA A 210 -4.53 21.16 0.30
C ALA A 210 -3.74 21.25 -1.03
N TRP A 211 -2.42 21.24 -1.02
CA TRP A 211 -1.59 21.45 -2.21
C TRP A 211 -1.02 20.14 -2.74
N ALA A 212 -0.94 19.98 -4.05
CA ALA A 212 -0.30 18.82 -4.69
C ALA A 212 0.45 19.21 -5.96
N VAL A 213 1.54 18.49 -6.23
CA VAL A 213 2.24 18.51 -7.53
C VAL A 213 1.84 17.23 -8.26
N ILE A 214 1.15 17.38 -9.39
CA ILE A 214 0.63 16.28 -10.20
C ILE A 214 1.21 16.36 -11.61
N VAL A 215 1.58 15.21 -12.17
CA VAL A 215 2.18 15.07 -13.50
C VAL A 215 1.49 13.93 -14.25
N TRP A 216 1.25 14.12 -15.55
CA TRP A 216 0.67 13.10 -16.42
C TRP A 216 1.75 12.47 -17.29
N ASP A 217 1.63 11.17 -17.53
CA ASP A 217 2.55 10.40 -18.36
C ASP A 217 2.33 10.69 -19.85
N ILE A 218 2.75 11.89 -20.27
CA ILE A 218 2.70 12.39 -21.64
C ILE A 218 4.03 13.04 -22.03
N HIS A 219 4.27 13.16 -23.33
CA HIS A 219 5.39 13.94 -23.84
C HIS A 219 5.18 15.45 -23.56
N GLY A 220 6.21 16.10 -23.04
CA GLY A 220 6.21 17.54 -22.72
C GLY A 220 6.06 17.83 -21.22
N ASP A 221 5.89 19.11 -20.88
CA ASP A 221 5.66 19.54 -19.49
C ASP A 221 4.17 19.48 -19.16
N SER A 222 3.79 18.37 -18.53
CA SER A 222 2.43 18.13 -18.02
C SER A 222 2.30 18.43 -16.54
N GLN A 223 3.37 18.88 -15.88
CA GLN A 223 3.33 19.12 -14.45
C GLN A 223 2.36 20.25 -14.13
N ARG A 224 1.57 20.05 -13.08
CA ARG A 224 0.68 21.05 -12.50
C ARG A 224 0.88 21.11 -10.99
N ILE A 225 0.77 22.32 -10.45
CA ILE A 225 0.58 22.52 -9.02
C ILE A 225 -0.88 22.85 -8.81
N VAL A 226 -1.56 22.12 -7.93
CA VAL A 226 -2.99 22.28 -7.68
C VAL A 226 -3.25 22.49 -6.20
N ARG A 227 -4.33 23.20 -5.87
CA ARG A 227 -4.78 23.48 -4.51
C ARG A 227 -6.25 23.14 -4.37
N HIS A 228 -6.61 22.37 -3.35
CA HIS A 228 -7.99 22.11 -2.97
C HIS A 228 -8.54 23.25 -2.12
N ALA A 229 -9.60 23.90 -2.58
CA ALA A 229 -10.33 24.95 -1.90
C ALA A 229 -11.82 24.55 -1.74
N ALA A 230 -12.61 25.40 -1.08
CA ALA A 230 -14.03 25.09 -0.80
C ALA A 230 -14.89 24.98 -2.06
N ASP A 231 -14.44 25.56 -3.17
CA ASP A 231 -15.05 25.59 -4.49
C ASP A 231 -14.46 24.55 -5.46
N GLY A 232 -13.52 23.71 -5.01
CA GLY A 232 -12.91 22.65 -5.80
C GLY A 232 -11.39 22.83 -5.95
N TRP A 233 -10.80 22.16 -6.94
CA TRP A 233 -9.38 22.29 -7.22
C TRP A 233 -9.08 23.52 -8.07
N ALA A 234 -8.17 24.36 -7.60
CA ALA A 234 -7.57 25.44 -8.36
C ALA A 234 -6.20 24.99 -8.91
N THR A 235 -5.95 25.24 -10.21
CA THR A 235 -4.65 24.98 -10.83
C THR A 235 -3.79 26.24 -10.79
N TYR A 236 -2.56 26.12 -10.28
CA TYR A 236 -1.62 27.22 -10.08
C TYR A 236 -0.49 27.26 -11.08
N VAL A 237 -0.01 26.12 -11.53
CA VAL A 237 1.01 26.05 -12.59
C VAL A 237 0.43 25.26 -13.72
N VAL A 238 0.28 25.90 -14.88
CA VAL A 238 0.06 25.31 -16.19
C VAL A 238 1.20 25.83 -17.05
N PHE A 239 1.85 25.01 -17.87
CA PHE A 239 2.75 25.55 -18.89
C PHE A 239 1.89 26.22 -19.99
N PRO A 240 2.12 27.51 -20.34
CA PRO A 240 3.15 28.42 -19.83
C PRO A 240 2.81 29.02 -18.46
N HIS A 241 3.80 29.06 -17.57
CA HIS A 241 3.65 29.47 -16.17
C HIS A 241 3.20 30.94 -16.09
N ASP A 242 1.96 31.17 -15.66
CA ASP A 242 1.33 32.50 -15.58
C ASP A 242 1.14 33.00 -14.14
N ILE A 243 1.29 32.13 -13.13
CA ILE A 243 1.18 32.48 -11.72
C ILE A 243 2.56 32.55 -11.03
N CYS A 244 2.86 33.72 -10.47
CA CYS A 244 4.06 33.95 -9.66
C CYS A 244 3.91 33.39 -8.23
N TRP A 245 5.04 33.11 -7.59
CA TRP A 245 5.18 32.74 -6.18
C TRP A 245 4.43 33.70 -5.25
N SER A 246 4.46 35.01 -5.52
CA SER A 246 3.79 36.02 -4.68
C SER A 246 2.28 35.78 -4.55
N LYS A 247 1.62 35.35 -5.63
CA LYS A 247 0.19 35.01 -5.62
C LYS A 247 -0.05 33.69 -4.90
N ALA A 248 0.75 32.66 -5.19
CA ALA A 248 0.65 31.37 -4.50
C ALA A 248 0.92 31.48 -2.98
N ALA A 249 1.84 32.37 -2.57
CA ALA A 249 2.15 32.65 -1.18
C ALA A 249 0.99 33.35 -0.45
N ALA A 250 0.30 34.29 -1.11
CA ALA A 250 -0.91 34.90 -0.55
C ALA A 250 -2.02 33.86 -0.33
N ASP A 251 -2.02 32.81 -1.14
CA ASP A 251 -2.93 31.68 -1.06
C ASP A 251 -2.47 30.57 -0.09
N GLY A 252 -1.34 30.76 0.58
CA GLY A 252 -0.83 29.85 1.62
C GLY A 252 -0.10 28.62 1.06
N VAL A 253 0.54 28.74 -0.10
CA VAL A 253 1.39 27.66 -0.64
C VAL A 253 2.55 27.34 0.34
N PRO A 254 2.86 26.06 0.57
CA PRO A 254 4.01 25.67 1.39
C PRO A 254 5.34 26.16 0.81
N ALA A 255 6.24 26.61 1.68
CA ALA A 255 7.57 27.11 1.30
C ALA A 255 8.38 26.12 0.44
N ARG A 256 8.19 24.80 0.65
CA ARG A 256 8.89 23.76 -0.12
C ARG A 256 8.54 23.74 -1.61
N LEU A 257 7.37 24.24 -2.00
CA LEU A 257 6.93 24.24 -3.40
C LEU A 257 7.46 25.44 -4.19
N ARG A 258 8.18 26.36 -3.54
CA ARG A 258 8.78 27.53 -4.18
C ARG A 258 9.62 27.23 -5.43
N PRO A 259 10.41 26.13 -5.52
CA PRO A 259 11.20 25.82 -6.71
C PRO A 259 10.37 25.62 -7.99
N TYR A 260 9.07 25.36 -7.87
CA TYR A 260 8.19 25.09 -9.00
C TYR A 260 7.55 26.33 -9.63
N PHE A 261 7.70 27.51 -9.03
CA PHE A 261 7.15 28.76 -9.55
C PHE A 261 8.23 29.57 -10.26
N SER A 262 7.90 30.13 -11.42
CA SER A 262 8.74 31.14 -12.07
C SER A 262 8.15 32.52 -11.76
N CYS A 263 8.97 33.37 -11.12
CA CYS A 263 8.69 34.69 -10.50
C CYS A 263 8.38 34.64 -8.99
#